data_AF-A0A2H6F9Z9-F1
#
_entry.id   AF-A0A2H6F9Z9-F1
#
_cell.length_a   1.000
_cell.length_b   1.000
_cell.length_c   1.000
_cell.angle_alpha   90.00
_cell.angle_beta   90.00
_cell.angle_gamma   90.00
#
_symmetry.space_group_name_H-M   'P 1'
#
loop_
_entity.id
_entity.type
_entity.pdbx_description
1 polymer ?
#
loop_
_entity_poly.entity_id
_entity_poly.type
_entity_poly.pdbx_seq_one_letter_code
_entity_poly.pdbx_strand_id
1 'polypeptide(L)' 'MDDKEKLTHLVSHWREHNSEHAETYRKWAQKMADAGEGEAERILSEIAVKTEELNGYFLALSGVLA' A
#
# COMPACT_ATOMS: atom_id res chain seq x y z
N MET A 1 4.68 -23.06 14.14
CA MET A 1 5.28 -21.89 13.48
C MET A 1 5.74 -20.96 14.58
N ASP A 2 7.01 -20.59 14.57
CA ASP A 2 7.51 -19.57 15.50
C ASP A 2 7.04 -18.17 15.07
N ASP A 3 7.19 -17.18 15.95
CA ASP A 3 6.72 -15.82 15.68
C ASP A 3 7.47 -15.14 14.51
N LYS A 4 8.76 -15.47 14.27
CA LYS A 4 9.56 -14.98 13.15
C LYS A 4 9.04 -15.55 11.82
N GLU A 5 8.75 -16.84 11.78
CA GLU A 5 8.14 -17.51 10.63
C GLU A 5 6.75 -16.93 10.31
N LYS A 6 5.92 -16.74 11.34
CA LYS A 6 4.59 -16.12 11.19
C LYS A 6 4.69 -14.68 10.67
N LEU A 7 5.62 -13.90 11.21
CA LEU A 7 5.86 -12.53 10.78
C LEU A 7 6.31 -12.47 9.31
N THR A 8 7.14 -13.41 8.87
CA THR A 8 7.59 -13.49 7.47
C THR A 8 6.40 -13.64 6.51
N HIS A 9 5.42 -14.49 6.84
CA HIS A 9 4.20 -14.61 6.04
C HIS A 9 3.33 -13.35 6.08
N LEU A 10 3.17 -12.75 7.26
CA LEU A 10 2.38 -11.52 7.41
C LEU A 10 2.97 -10.36 6.59
N VAL A 11 4.29 -10.21 6.56
CA VAL A 11 4.96 -9.17 5.78
C VAL A 11 4.69 -9.33 4.28
N SER A 12 4.71 -10.57 3.76
CA SER A 12 4.34 -10.81 2.36
C SER A 12 2.89 -10.45 2.09
N HIS A 13 1.97 -10.84 2.98
CA HIS A 13 0.55 -10.57 2.84
C HIS A 13 0.23 -9.07 2.90
N TRP A 14 0.84 -8.32 3.82
CA TRP A 14 0.64 -6.88 3.94
C TRP A 14 1.15 -6.12 2.70
N ARG A 15 2.24 -6.57 2.07
CA ARG A 15 2.75 -5.97 0.82
C ARG A 15 1.79 -6.14 -0.36
N GLU A 16 1.23 -7.34 -0.49
CA GLU A 16 0.21 -7.63 -1.50
C GLU A 16 -1.01 -6.74 -1.26
N HIS A 17 -1.52 -6.71 -0.03
CA HIS A 17 -2.71 -5.93 0.32
C HIS A 17 -2.52 -4.41 0.16
N ASN A 18 -1.34 -3.88 0.50
CA ASN A 18 -1.00 -2.49 0.22
C ASN A 18 -1.09 -2.15 -1.27
N SER A 19 -0.67 -3.06 -2.14
CA SER A 19 -0.73 -2.86 -3.59
C SER A 19 -2.18 -2.83 -4.08
N GLU A 20 -3.03 -3.72 -3.56
CA GLU A 20 -4.48 -3.73 -3.83
C GLU A 20 -5.17 -2.45 -3.34
N HIS A 21 -4.81 -1.97 -2.15
CA HIS A 21 -5.30 -0.72 -1.59
C HIS A 21 -4.87 0.48 -2.44
N ALA A 22 -3.60 0.58 -2.81
CA ALA A 22 -3.10 1.66 -3.66
C ALA A 22 -3.82 1.70 -5.01
N GLU A 23 -4.06 0.56 -5.65
CA GLU A 23 -4.87 0.48 -6.88
C GLU A 23 -6.30 1.00 -6.65
N THR A 24 -6.93 0.60 -5.54
CA THR A 24 -8.29 1.04 -5.20
C THR A 24 -8.34 2.55 -4.98
N TYR A 25 -7.36 3.12 -4.28
CA TYR A 25 -7.27 4.57 -4.04
C TYR A 25 -7.09 5.35 -5.35
N ARG A 26 -6.24 4.86 -6.28
CA ARG A 26 -6.10 5.46 -7.61
C ARG A 26 -7.40 5.44 -8.42
N LYS A 27 -8.14 4.33 -8.37
CA LYS A 27 -9.46 4.24 -9.03
C LYS A 27 -10.43 5.28 -8.49
N TRP A 28 -10.40 5.56 -7.20
CA TRP A 28 -11.21 6.62 -6.60
C TRP A 28 -10.69 8.01 -6.89
N ALA A 29 -9.36 8.21 -6.91
CA ALA A 29 -8.75 9.48 -7.31
C ALA A 29 -9.24 9.88 -8.72
N GLN A 30 -9.24 8.93 -9.66
CA GLN A 30 -9.76 9.16 -11.01
C GLN A 30 -11.25 9.55 -11.01
N LYS A 31 -12.08 8.86 -10.21
CA LYS A 31 -13.51 9.23 -10.10
C LYS A 31 -13.71 10.64 -9.52
N MET A 32 -12.86 11.07 -8.59
CA MET A 32 -12.90 12.42 -8.04
C MET A 32 -12.43 13.46 -9.06
N ALA A 33 -11.41 13.13 -9.86
CA ALA A 33 -11.00 13.95 -10.99
C ALA A 33 -12.16 14.17 -11.98
N ASP A 34 -12.84 13.08 -12.36
CA ASP A 34 -13.98 13.11 -13.28
C ASP A 34 -15.17 13.90 -12.72
N ALA A 35 -15.30 13.97 -11.39
CA ALA A 35 -16.33 14.74 -10.68
C ALA A 35 -15.93 16.22 -10.46
N GLY A 36 -14.73 16.65 -10.84
CA GLY A 36 -14.22 18.00 -10.60
C GLY A 36 -13.70 18.25 -9.18
N GLU A 37 -13.57 17.20 -8.36
CA GLU A 37 -13.11 17.24 -6.97
C GLU A 37 -11.58 17.10 -6.89
N GLY A 38 -10.87 18.12 -7.40
CA GLY A 38 -9.40 18.06 -7.57
C GLY A 38 -8.62 17.85 -6.27
N GLU A 39 -9.07 18.40 -5.14
CA GLU A 39 -8.39 18.20 -3.86
C GLU A 39 -8.56 16.76 -3.35
N ALA A 40 -9.72 16.14 -3.58
CA ALA A 40 -9.96 14.75 -3.21
C ALA A 40 -9.14 13.79 -4.10
N GLU A 41 -9.03 14.08 -5.39
CA GLU A 41 -8.11 13.38 -6.30
C GLU A 41 -6.67 13.44 -5.77
N ARG A 42 -6.17 14.65 -5.49
CA ARG A 42 -4.81 14.87 -5.00
C ARG A 42 -4.52 14.07 -3.74
N ILE A 43 -5.42 14.14 -2.75
CA ILE A 43 -5.26 13.42 -1.47
C ILE A 43 -5.28 11.90 -1.67
N LEU A 44 -6.21 11.37 -2.47
CA LEU A 44 -6.29 9.92 -2.75
C LEU A 44 -5.06 9.42 -3.51
N SER A 45 -4.57 10.20 -4.49
CA SER A 45 -3.33 9.93 -5.22
C SER A 45 -2.13 9.89 -4.26
N GLU A 46 -2.05 10.83 -3.31
CA GLU A 46 -0.99 10.86 -2.30
C GLU A 46 -1.05 9.64 -1.36
N ILE A 47 -2.26 9.26 -0.90
CA ILE A 47 -2.45 8.06 -0.08
C ILE A 47 -2.00 6.79 -0.82
N ALA A 48 -2.30 6.68 -2.12
CA ALA A 48 -1.88 5.54 -2.94
C ALA A 48 -0.35 5.42 -2.99
N VAL A 49 0.34 6.54 -3.23
CA VAL A 49 1.81 6.59 -3.24
C VAL A 49 2.38 6.21 -1.88
N LYS A 50 1.86 6.79 -0.78
CA LYS A 50 2.33 6.47 0.57
C LYS A 50 2.10 5.01 0.95
N THR A 51 1.01 4.42 0.50
CA THR A 51 0.72 2.99 0.72
C THR A 51 1.73 2.10 0.01
N GLU A 52 2.15 2.45 -1.21
CA GLU A 52 3.21 1.71 -1.90
C GLU A 52 4.59 1.92 -1.29
N GLU A 53 4.91 3.12 -0.80
CA GLU A 53 6.16 3.38 -0.08
C GLU A 53 6.33 2.44 1.14
N LEU A 54 5.23 2.06 1.82
CA LEU A 54 5.25 1.06 2.90
C LEU A 54 5.83 -0.28 2.45
N ASN A 55 5.65 -0.66 1.18
CA ASN A 55 6.19 -1.92 0.66
C ASN A 55 7.73 -1.94 0.64
N GLY A 56 8.38 -0.77 0.55
CA GLY A 56 9.83 -0.64 0.70
C GLY A 56 10.30 -0.99 2.11
N TYR A 57 9.58 -0.53 3.14
CA TYR A 57 9.88 -0.88 4.53
C TYR A 57 9.61 -2.35 4.81
N PHE A 58 8.53 -2.91 4.26
CA PHE A 58 8.26 -4.34 4.39
C PHE A 58 9.30 -5.20 3.68
N LEU A 59 9.82 -4.77 2.52
CA LEU A 59 10.93 -5.46 1.86
C LEU A 59 12.21 -5.42 2.71
N ALA A 60 12.54 -4.26 3.29
CA ALA A 60 13.67 -4.14 4.21
C ALA A 60 13.49 -5.04 5.44
N LEU A 61 12.27 -5.11 6.00
CA LEU A 61 11.92 -5.99 7.10
C LEU A 61 12.07 -7.47 6.72
N SER A 62 11.61 -7.90 5.54
CA SER A 62 11.85 -9.26 5.04
C SER A 62 13.33 -9.59 4.96
N GLY A 63 14.18 -8.63 4.59
CA GLY A 63 15.64 -8.82 4.52
C GLY A 63 16.32 -9.09 5.86
N VAL A 64 15.82 -8.51 6.97
CA VAL A 64 16.32 -8.78 8.33
C VAL A 64 15.67 -10.01 8.98
N LEU A 65 14.51 -10.45 8.47
CA LEU A 65 13.86 -11.68 8.88
C LEU A 65 14.36 -12.92 8.13
N ALA A 66 15.22 -12.76 7.11
CA ALA A 66 15.86 -13.88 6.43
C ALA A 66 16.83 -14.67 7.33
#